data_AF-A0A8S8YJK4-F1
#
_entry.id   AF-A0A8S8YJK4-F1
#
_cell.length_a   1.000
_cell.length_b   1.000
_cell.length_c   1.000
_cell.angle_alpha   90.00
_cell.angle_beta   90.00
_cell.angle_gamma   90.00
#
_symmetry.space_group_name_H-M   'P 1'
#
loop_
_entity.id
_entity.type
_entity.pdbx_description
1 polymer ?
#
loop_
_entity_poly.entity_id
_entity_poly.type
_entity_poly.pdbx_seq_one_letter_code
_entity_poly.pdbx_strand_id
1 'polypeptide(L)'
;MGETMRRSPLPLLLVFLMLSASIQGCFGNDDGGGLSADDLDISPDPLAAGIFQSVYFKADSAMRVLIPYLVLQPDTGFVQNGTILDLDDGGDDEIVILVPPRADYFAVLIGEPGRDFFPIREGNLSWKSWADRGMDASRGVEVVEAEREGGMPQLSNSSETGGDVAIKLSEIVRGVASGVSIEDGGAQAQGLVHGLETYDMLSVISDETPDLLDTCDGAKGYLNRWAGTGSPGYECGADFLVQEFTEYGYENIERHRFPNTLRRIQKHTISVHTKKGTSILMNGW
;
A
#
# COMPACT_ATOMS: atom_id res chain seq x y z
N MET A 1 -4.91 -3.98 80.09
CA MET A 1 -4.69 -3.11 78.91
C MET A 1 -3.21 -3.18 78.59
N GLY A 2 -2.70 -3.76 77.51
CA GLY A 2 -3.25 -4.46 76.34
C GLY A 2 -2.01 -5.06 75.64
N GLU A 3 -2.07 -6.32 75.20
CA GLU A 3 -0.95 -6.97 74.52
C GLU A 3 -0.73 -6.36 73.12
N THR A 4 0.43 -5.75 72.90
CA THR A 4 0.87 -5.33 71.57
C THR A 4 1.43 -6.53 70.81
N MET A 5 0.56 -7.16 70.01
CA MET A 5 0.92 -8.19 69.05
C MET A 5 1.86 -7.61 67.97
N ARG A 6 3.14 -7.99 67.98
CA ARG A 6 4.08 -7.71 66.88
C ARG A 6 3.64 -8.52 65.66
N ARG A 7 2.94 -7.88 64.72
CA ARG A 7 2.64 -8.45 63.41
C ARG A 7 3.94 -8.51 62.60
N SER A 8 4.50 -9.70 62.49
CA SER A 8 5.57 -10.00 61.53
C SER A 8 5.07 -9.67 60.11
N PRO A 9 5.84 -8.95 59.27
CA PRO A 9 5.46 -8.63 57.89
C PRO A 9 5.61 -9.83 56.93
N LEU A 10 6.00 -11.01 57.42
CA LEU A 10 6.15 -12.24 56.62
C LEU A 10 4.95 -12.58 55.72
N PRO A 11 3.69 -12.53 56.18
CA PRO A 11 2.56 -12.93 55.35
C PRO A 11 2.31 -11.94 54.20
N LEU A 12 2.64 -10.65 54.37
CA LEU A 12 2.50 -9.67 53.30
C LEU A 12 3.53 -9.90 52.19
N LEU A 13 4.76 -10.27 52.57
CA LEU A 13 5.84 -10.56 51.64
C LEU A 13 5.58 -11.84 50.83
N LEU A 14 4.99 -12.87 51.47
CA LEU A 14 4.57 -14.11 50.82
C LEU A 14 3.43 -13.89 49.82
N VAL A 15 2.49 -12.98 50.12
CA VAL A 15 1.42 -12.61 49.19
C VAL A 15 1.98 -11.87 47.98
N PHE A 16 2.91 -10.93 48.17
CA PHE A 16 3.58 -10.25 47.04
C PHE A 16 4.41 -11.21 46.18
N LEU A 17 5.07 -12.20 46.78
CA LEU A 17 5.88 -13.20 46.07
C LEU A 17 5.03 -14.21 45.27
N MET A 18 3.83 -14.54 45.77
CA MET A 18 2.84 -15.36 45.04
C MET A 18 2.16 -14.56 43.92
N LEU A 19 1.94 -13.26 44.10
CA LEU A 19 1.40 -12.37 43.06
C LEU A 19 2.42 -12.08 41.96
N SER A 20 3.72 -11.98 42.26
CA SER A 20 4.75 -11.81 41.23
C SER A 20 4.89 -13.03 40.31
N ALA A 21 4.67 -14.25 40.82
CA ALA A 21 4.75 -15.47 40.03
C ALA A 21 3.60 -15.60 39.00
N SER A 22 2.44 -15.01 39.26
CA SER A 22 1.31 -15.03 38.31
C SER A 22 1.42 -13.98 37.20
N ILE A 23 2.28 -12.96 37.35
CA ILE A 23 2.56 -11.96 36.32
C ILE A 23 3.61 -12.46 35.31
N GLN A 24 4.51 -13.37 35.70
CA GLN A 24 5.46 -14.01 34.78
C GLN A 24 4.84 -15.09 33.88
N GLY A 25 3.60 -15.52 34.14
CA GLY A 25 2.92 -16.58 33.39
C GLY A 25 1.95 -16.11 32.31
N CYS A 26 1.87 -14.80 32.02
CA CYS A 26 0.92 -14.23 31.05
C CYS A 26 1.62 -13.25 30.07
N PHE A 27 2.86 -13.57 29.68
CA PHE A 27 3.63 -12.92 28.61
C PHE A 27 4.64 -13.92 28.02
N GLY A 28 4.14 -15.06 27.57
CA GLY A 28 4.98 -16.10 26.99
C GLY A 28 4.15 -16.99 26.10
N ASN A 29 3.91 -16.54 24.86
CA ASN A 29 3.82 -17.49 23.75
C ASN A 29 5.23 -17.66 23.19
N ASP A 30 6.13 -18.22 24.01
CA ASP A 30 7.45 -18.65 23.58
C ASP A 30 7.31 -20.07 23.04
N ASP A 31 6.80 -20.17 21.82
CA ASP A 31 6.93 -21.39 21.02
C ASP A 31 8.31 -21.37 20.36
N GLY A 32 9.32 -21.65 21.20
CA GLY A 32 10.57 -22.33 20.84
C GLY A 32 11.52 -21.62 19.89
N GLY A 33 12.42 -20.76 20.40
CA GLY A 33 13.75 -20.51 19.81
C GLY A 33 13.81 -20.16 18.32
N GLY A 34 12.70 -19.67 17.76
CA GLY A 34 12.54 -19.28 16.36
C GLY A 34 12.74 -17.79 16.15
N LEU A 35 12.79 -17.38 14.88
CA LEU A 35 12.91 -15.98 14.48
C LEU A 35 11.74 -15.14 15.04
N SER A 36 12.05 -13.98 15.58
CA SER A 36 11.09 -13.05 16.16
C SER A 36 10.97 -11.77 15.33
N ALA A 37 9.96 -10.96 15.62
CA ALA A 37 9.81 -9.64 15.00
C ALA A 37 10.93 -8.66 15.39
N ASP A 38 11.57 -8.88 16.55
CA ASP A 38 12.60 -7.98 17.06
C ASP A 38 13.96 -8.22 16.37
N ASP A 39 14.14 -9.36 15.71
CA ASP A 39 15.37 -9.70 14.98
C ASP A 39 15.51 -8.97 13.62
N LEU A 40 14.51 -8.16 13.25
CA LEU A 40 14.50 -7.36 12.02
C LEU A 40 14.26 -5.89 12.34
N ASP A 41 15.22 -5.05 11.97
CA ASP A 41 15.11 -3.60 11.99
C ASP A 41 14.69 -3.07 10.60
N ILE A 42 13.73 -2.14 10.60
CA ILE A 42 13.22 -1.47 9.40
C ILE A 42 13.42 0.04 9.56
N SER A 43 13.98 0.68 8.55
CA SER A 43 14.22 2.13 8.56
C SER A 43 13.86 2.78 7.23
N PRO A 44 13.40 4.05 7.22
CA PRO A 44 13.17 4.91 8.38
C PRO A 44 11.95 4.51 9.21
N ASP A 45 11.94 4.86 10.49
CA ASP A 45 10.79 4.69 11.40
C ASP A 45 10.43 6.07 12.01
N PRO A 46 9.24 6.63 11.73
CA PRO A 46 8.16 6.07 10.92
C PRO A 46 8.42 6.16 9.41
N LEU A 47 7.75 5.28 8.65
CA LEU A 47 7.73 5.29 7.18
C LEU A 47 6.76 6.36 6.66
N ALA A 48 7.07 6.99 5.53
CA ALA A 48 6.21 8.00 4.91
C ALA A 48 5.18 7.35 3.97
N ALA A 49 3.90 7.59 4.22
CA ALA A 49 2.81 6.98 3.47
C ALA A 49 2.68 7.52 2.04
N GLY A 50 2.34 6.64 1.09
CA GLY A 50 1.85 7.01 -0.22
C GLY A 50 2.91 7.44 -1.23
N ILE A 51 4.19 7.25 -0.94
CA ILE A 51 5.30 7.51 -1.87
C ILE A 51 6.17 6.27 -2.04
N PHE A 52 6.87 6.19 -3.17
CA PHE A 52 8.02 5.30 -3.30
C PHE A 52 9.15 5.89 -2.48
N GLN A 53 9.64 5.12 -1.52
CA GLN A 53 10.77 5.48 -0.68
C GLN A 53 11.72 4.29 -0.52
N SER A 54 12.99 4.59 -0.31
CA SER A 54 13.96 3.60 0.16
C SER A 54 13.59 3.11 1.55
N VAL A 55 13.59 1.80 1.73
CA VAL A 55 13.39 1.12 3.01
C VAL A 55 14.59 0.21 3.23
N TYR A 56 15.28 0.43 4.34
CA TYR A 56 16.40 -0.37 4.79
C TYR A 56 15.91 -1.48 5.72
N PHE A 57 16.36 -2.69 5.47
CA PHE A 57 16.10 -3.88 6.27
C PHE A 57 17.42 -4.37 6.83
N LYS A 58 17.49 -4.61 8.13
CA LYS A 58 18.68 -5.17 8.78
C LYS A 58 18.28 -6.32 9.69
N ALA A 59 18.89 -7.47 9.47
CA ALA A 59 18.61 -8.71 10.19
C ALA A 59 19.70 -8.99 11.24
N ASP A 60 19.29 -9.38 12.44
CA ASP A 60 20.18 -9.87 13.50
C ASP A 60 20.47 -11.36 13.38
N SER A 61 19.69 -12.09 12.58
CA SER A 61 19.86 -13.52 12.30
C SER A 61 19.42 -13.83 10.87
N ALA A 62 20.01 -14.85 10.25
CA ALA A 62 19.67 -15.21 8.87
C ALA A 62 18.17 -15.50 8.75
N MET A 63 17.51 -14.88 7.77
CA MET A 63 16.06 -14.96 7.59
C MET A 63 15.63 -14.67 6.16
N ARG A 64 14.39 -15.04 5.84
CA ARG A 64 13.73 -14.68 4.59
C ARG A 64 12.53 -13.78 4.90
N VAL A 65 12.49 -12.58 4.31
CA VAL A 65 11.49 -11.55 4.60
C VAL A 65 10.55 -11.37 3.41
N LEU A 66 9.24 -11.59 3.62
CA LEU A 66 8.20 -11.29 2.66
C LEU A 66 7.78 -9.83 2.75
N ILE A 67 7.84 -9.16 1.60
CA ILE A 67 7.42 -7.78 1.43
C ILE A 67 6.20 -7.75 0.51
N PRO A 68 4.97 -7.67 1.06
CA PRO A 68 3.73 -7.80 0.29
C PRO A 68 3.25 -6.45 -0.27
N TYR A 69 4.16 -5.67 -0.86
CA TYR A 69 3.90 -4.31 -1.35
C TYR A 69 4.48 -4.09 -2.75
N LEU A 70 4.09 -2.98 -3.39
CA LEU A 70 4.67 -2.63 -4.68
C LEU A 70 6.13 -2.20 -4.50
N VAL A 71 7.04 -2.88 -5.19
CA VAL A 71 8.48 -2.61 -5.14
C VAL A 71 8.95 -2.14 -6.50
N LEU A 72 9.81 -1.13 -6.53
CA LEU A 72 10.44 -0.64 -7.74
C LEU A 72 11.74 -1.43 -7.99
N GLN A 73 11.84 -2.07 -9.16
CA GLN A 73 13.06 -2.77 -9.56
C GLN A 73 14.17 -1.76 -9.90
N PRO A 74 15.36 -1.85 -9.28
CA PRO A 74 16.43 -0.87 -9.47
C PRO A 74 16.93 -0.82 -10.91
N ASP A 75 17.03 -1.96 -11.61
CA ASP A 75 17.65 -1.98 -12.94
C ASP A 75 16.69 -1.56 -14.06
N THR A 76 15.41 -1.95 -13.97
CA THR A 76 14.42 -1.71 -15.06
C THR A 76 13.56 -0.48 -14.81
N GLY A 77 13.41 -0.08 -13.55
CA GLY A 77 12.42 0.89 -13.11
C GLY A 77 10.98 0.41 -13.29
N PHE A 78 10.75 -0.90 -13.41
CA PHE A 78 9.40 -1.48 -13.38
C PHE A 78 8.94 -1.74 -11.95
N VAL A 79 7.63 -1.70 -11.75
CA VAL A 79 7.01 -1.98 -10.46
C VAL A 79 6.55 -3.44 -10.44
N GLN A 80 6.92 -4.17 -9.39
CA GLN A 80 6.48 -5.55 -9.15
C GLN A 80 5.56 -5.62 -7.93
N ASN A 81 4.68 -6.62 -7.90
CA ASN A 81 3.74 -6.83 -6.81
C ASN A 81 4.29 -7.81 -5.77
N GLY A 82 4.95 -7.24 -4.76
CA GLY A 82 5.60 -7.98 -3.69
C GLY A 82 6.93 -8.59 -4.10
N THR A 83 7.71 -8.96 -3.09
CA THR A 83 9.00 -9.63 -3.27
C THR A 83 9.44 -10.31 -1.97
N ILE A 84 10.58 -10.98 -2.05
CA ILE A 84 11.26 -11.64 -0.95
C ILE A 84 12.67 -11.08 -0.85
N LEU A 85 13.11 -10.80 0.38
CA LEU A 85 14.52 -10.53 0.69
C LEU A 85 15.11 -11.70 1.45
N ASP A 86 16.25 -12.18 0.97
CA ASP A 86 17.09 -13.15 1.67
C ASP A 86 18.18 -12.39 2.40
N LEU A 87 18.11 -12.37 3.74
CA LEU A 87 19.06 -11.68 4.59
C LEU A 87 19.93 -12.71 5.32
N ASP A 88 21.24 -12.59 5.16
CA ASP A 88 22.22 -13.38 5.92
C ASP A 88 22.25 -12.94 7.40
N ASP A 89 22.95 -13.72 8.23
CA ASP A 89 23.19 -13.39 9.65
C ASP A 89 23.92 -12.04 9.79
N GLY A 90 23.29 -11.05 10.41
CA GLY A 90 23.80 -9.68 10.51
C GLY A 90 23.72 -8.87 9.21
N GLY A 91 23.05 -9.39 8.17
CA GLY A 91 22.96 -8.78 6.84
C GLY A 91 21.97 -7.63 6.76
N ASP A 92 22.11 -6.83 5.71
CA ASP A 92 21.22 -5.72 5.40
C ASP A 92 20.96 -5.59 3.89
N ASP A 93 19.81 -5.03 3.54
CA ASP A 93 19.45 -4.70 2.16
C ASP A 93 18.56 -3.44 2.10
N GLU A 94 18.58 -2.77 0.96
CA GLU A 94 17.80 -1.56 0.68
C GLU A 94 16.96 -1.74 -0.57
N ILE A 95 15.65 -1.57 -0.45
CA ILE A 95 14.74 -1.58 -1.61
C ILE A 95 13.78 -0.40 -1.60
N VAL A 96 13.32 -0.02 -2.79
CA VAL A 96 12.37 1.09 -2.97
C VAL A 96 10.94 0.56 -3.00
N ILE A 97 10.14 0.91 -2.00
CA ILE A 97 8.79 0.38 -1.79
C ILE A 97 7.77 1.52 -1.84
N LEU A 98 6.60 1.27 -2.45
CA LEU A 98 5.44 2.14 -2.28
C LEU A 98 4.76 1.80 -0.94
N VAL A 99 5.00 2.64 0.07
CA VAL A 99 4.35 2.51 1.37
C VAL A 99 2.86 2.83 1.23
N PRO A 100 1.94 2.01 1.76
CA PRO A 100 0.51 2.17 1.54
C PRO A 100 -0.02 3.52 2.08
N PRO A 101 -0.85 4.26 1.31
CA PRO A 101 -1.30 5.62 1.68
C PRO A 101 -2.41 5.68 2.75
N ARG A 102 -3.05 4.55 3.06
CA ARG A 102 -4.20 4.45 3.98
C ARG A 102 -4.07 3.31 5.00
N ALA A 103 -2.85 2.99 5.41
CA ALA A 103 -2.61 2.03 6.46
C ALA A 103 -1.81 2.69 7.58
N ASP A 104 -2.09 2.28 8.82
CA ASP A 104 -1.39 2.77 10.00
C ASP A 104 -0.05 2.03 10.23
N TYR A 105 0.07 0.82 9.67
CA TYR A 105 1.23 -0.04 9.84
C TYR A 105 1.71 -0.62 8.52
N PHE A 106 3.02 -0.64 8.36
CA PHE A 106 3.75 -1.39 7.35
C PHE A 106 4.08 -2.77 7.92
N ALA A 107 3.76 -3.83 7.19
CA ALA A 107 3.84 -5.19 7.67
C ALA A 107 4.69 -6.06 6.73
N VAL A 108 5.70 -6.72 7.29
CA VAL A 108 6.49 -7.73 6.60
C VAL A 108 6.45 -9.04 7.38
N LEU A 109 6.53 -10.16 6.69
CA LEU A 109 6.56 -11.48 7.34
C LEU A 109 7.98 -12.01 7.35
N ILE A 110 8.39 -12.58 8.47
CA ILE A 110 9.72 -13.14 8.70
C ILE A 110 9.57 -14.65 8.76
N GLY A 111 10.31 -15.33 7.89
CA GLY A 111 10.38 -16.78 7.82
C GLY A 111 11.83 -17.27 7.91
N GLU A 112 11.96 -18.57 8.16
CA GLU A 112 13.26 -19.24 8.16
C GLU A 112 13.98 -19.12 6.80
N PRO A 113 15.33 -19.12 6.78
CA PRO A 113 16.10 -19.12 5.53
C PRO A 113 15.68 -20.23 4.57
N GLY A 114 15.60 -19.92 3.27
CA GLY A 114 15.26 -20.89 2.23
C GLY A 114 13.80 -21.33 2.21
N ARG A 115 12.91 -20.63 2.92
CA ARG A 115 11.47 -20.91 2.91
C ARG A 115 10.81 -20.49 1.59
N ASP A 116 10.00 -21.38 1.01
CA ASP A 116 9.37 -21.15 -0.30
C ASP A 116 7.90 -20.73 -0.24
N PHE A 117 7.21 -20.92 0.90
CA PHE A 117 5.78 -20.61 1.04
C PHE A 117 5.51 -19.72 2.24
N PHE A 118 4.72 -18.65 2.08
CA PHE A 118 4.33 -17.76 3.16
C PHE A 118 2.81 -17.70 3.32
N PRO A 119 2.27 -17.62 4.56
CA PRO A 119 0.85 -17.44 4.76
C PRO A 119 0.45 -16.03 4.35
N ILE A 120 -0.77 -15.87 3.82
CA ILE A 120 -1.30 -14.55 3.46
C ILE A 120 -2.67 -14.36 4.10
N ARG A 121 -2.89 -13.16 4.64
CA ARG A 121 -4.18 -12.77 5.23
C ARG A 121 -5.31 -12.77 4.20
N GLU A 122 -6.53 -12.90 4.70
CA GLU A 122 -7.73 -12.61 3.91
C GLU A 122 -7.82 -11.11 3.54
N GLY A 123 -8.36 -10.82 2.35
CA GLY A 123 -8.38 -9.46 1.80
C GLY A 123 -9.22 -8.46 2.61
N ASN A 124 -10.16 -8.94 3.42
CA ASN A 124 -11.04 -8.13 4.28
C ASN A 124 -10.45 -7.82 5.67
N LEU A 125 -9.27 -8.32 6.01
CA LEU A 125 -8.61 -8.08 7.29
C LEU A 125 -7.41 -7.15 7.12
N SER A 126 -7.17 -6.26 8.08
CA SER A 126 -5.91 -5.50 8.13
C SER A 126 -4.77 -6.40 8.61
N TRP A 127 -3.51 -6.03 8.32
CA TRP A 127 -2.33 -6.75 8.82
C TRP A 127 -2.31 -6.84 10.34
N LYS A 128 -2.55 -5.72 11.02
CA LYS A 128 -2.62 -5.67 12.49
C LYS A 128 -3.72 -6.58 13.04
N SER A 129 -4.93 -6.50 12.51
CA SER A 129 -6.04 -7.34 12.99
C SER A 129 -5.82 -8.82 12.72
N TRP A 130 -5.08 -9.18 11.67
CA TRP A 130 -4.70 -10.55 11.37
C TRP A 130 -3.62 -11.05 12.34
N ALA A 131 -2.60 -10.22 12.62
CA ALA A 131 -1.59 -10.50 13.64
C ALA A 131 -2.20 -10.71 15.03
N ASP A 132 -3.09 -9.82 15.46
CA ASP A 132 -3.78 -9.88 16.75
C ASP A 132 -4.67 -11.14 16.89
N ARG A 133 -5.03 -11.80 15.78
CA ARG A 133 -5.83 -13.04 15.73
C ARG A 133 -4.98 -14.31 15.59
N GLY A 134 -3.66 -14.20 15.72
CA GLY A 134 -2.75 -15.34 15.61
C GLY A 134 -2.44 -15.78 14.18
N MET A 135 -2.65 -14.91 13.18
CA MET A 135 -2.22 -15.12 11.79
C MET A 135 -2.74 -16.38 11.09
N ASP A 136 -3.94 -16.85 11.45
CA ASP A 136 -4.58 -17.98 10.78
C ASP A 136 -4.76 -17.71 9.27
N ALA A 137 -4.37 -18.67 8.44
CA ALA A 137 -4.33 -18.52 6.99
C ALA A 137 -4.86 -19.78 6.29
N SER A 138 -5.75 -19.57 5.31
CA SER A 138 -6.32 -20.63 4.47
C SER A 138 -5.58 -20.83 3.14
N ARG A 139 -4.68 -19.89 2.80
CA ARG A 139 -3.93 -19.83 1.56
C ARG A 139 -2.59 -19.13 1.80
N GLY A 140 -1.68 -19.25 0.84
CA GLY A 140 -0.38 -18.61 0.91
C GLY A 140 0.10 -18.09 -0.43
N VAL A 141 1.35 -17.64 -0.42
CA VAL A 141 2.10 -17.26 -1.61
C VAL A 141 3.33 -18.14 -1.71
N GLU A 142 3.66 -18.54 -2.93
CA GLU A 142 4.88 -19.27 -3.28
C GLU A 142 5.92 -18.28 -3.83
N VAL A 143 7.16 -18.43 -3.39
CA VAL A 143 8.30 -17.68 -3.91
C VAL A 143 8.69 -18.26 -5.27
N VAL A 144 8.72 -17.41 -6.28
CA VAL A 144 9.13 -17.77 -7.63
C VAL A 144 10.39 -17.01 -7.99
N GLU A 145 11.32 -17.70 -8.64
CA GLU A 145 12.55 -17.11 -9.16
C GLU A 145 12.27 -15.89 -10.04
N ALA A 146 13.24 -14.97 -10.07
CA ALA A 146 13.14 -13.78 -10.91
C ALA A 146 13.00 -14.14 -12.39
N GLU A 147 12.16 -13.41 -13.13
CA GLU A 147 12.01 -13.58 -14.59
C GLU A 147 13.31 -13.35 -15.38
N ARG A 148 14.29 -12.67 -14.77
CA ARG A 148 15.58 -12.35 -15.37
C ARG A 148 16.70 -12.53 -14.36
N GLU A 149 17.89 -12.84 -14.87
CA GLU A 149 19.11 -12.89 -14.06
C GLU A 149 19.36 -11.53 -13.38
N GLY A 150 19.60 -11.55 -12.07
CA GLY A 150 19.76 -10.37 -11.23
C GLY A 150 18.47 -9.62 -10.88
N GLY A 151 17.29 -10.13 -11.28
CA GLY A 151 16.01 -9.59 -10.84
C GLY A 151 15.67 -10.01 -9.40
N MET A 152 14.66 -9.36 -8.83
CA MET A 152 14.12 -9.76 -7.53
C MET A 152 13.15 -10.95 -7.66
N PRO A 153 13.06 -11.82 -6.64
CA PRO A 153 12.07 -12.89 -6.60
C PRO A 153 10.64 -12.35 -6.69
N GLN A 154 9.77 -13.13 -7.33
CA GLN A 154 8.35 -12.82 -7.50
C GLN A 154 7.47 -13.72 -6.62
N LEU A 155 6.18 -13.39 -6.56
CA LEU A 155 5.20 -14.12 -5.77
C LEU A 155 4.12 -14.71 -6.66
N SER A 156 3.82 -15.99 -6.46
CA SER A 156 2.68 -16.68 -7.07
C SER A 156 1.66 -17.07 -5.99
N ASN A 157 0.40 -17.22 -6.36
CA ASN A 157 -0.63 -17.70 -5.43
C ASN A 157 -0.45 -19.20 -5.17
N SER A 158 -0.58 -19.62 -3.91
CA SER A 158 -0.54 -21.01 -3.51
C SER A 158 -1.65 -21.38 -2.53
N SER A 159 -2.06 -22.65 -2.54
CA SER A 159 -2.92 -23.22 -1.48
C SER A 159 -2.12 -23.61 -0.23
N GLU A 160 -0.80 -23.71 -0.33
CA GLU A 160 0.08 -24.00 0.79
C GLU A 160 0.44 -22.72 1.54
N THR A 161 0.37 -22.76 2.87
CA THR A 161 0.69 -21.62 3.74
C THR A 161 2.15 -21.59 4.17
N GLY A 162 2.83 -22.74 4.15
CA GLY A 162 4.19 -22.89 4.65
C GLY A 162 4.34 -22.90 6.18
N GLY A 163 3.23 -22.84 6.94
CA GLY A 163 3.24 -22.83 8.41
C GLY A 163 3.45 -21.45 9.04
N ASP A 164 3.80 -21.44 10.32
CA ASP A 164 3.87 -20.22 11.14
C ASP A 164 5.02 -19.29 10.73
N VAL A 165 4.82 -17.99 10.88
CA VAL A 165 5.80 -16.93 10.57
C VAL A 165 5.74 -15.85 11.66
N ALA A 166 6.82 -15.10 11.83
CA ALA A 166 6.78 -13.87 12.60
C ALA A 166 6.33 -12.69 11.71
N ILE A 167 5.78 -11.64 12.31
CA ILE A 167 5.36 -10.42 11.61
C ILE A 167 5.99 -9.20 12.27
N LYS A 168 6.68 -8.38 11.48
CA LYS A 168 7.17 -7.07 11.92
C LYS A 168 6.22 -5.98 11.43
N LEU A 169 5.77 -5.16 12.38
CA LEU A 169 4.93 -3.99 12.12
C LEU A 169 5.74 -2.73 12.39
N SER A 170 5.83 -1.84 11.40
CA SER A 170 6.45 -0.52 11.50
C SER A 170 5.40 0.57 11.33
N GLU A 171 5.55 1.69 12.05
CA GLU A 171 4.59 2.78 11.97
C GLU A 171 4.66 3.49 10.62
N ILE A 172 3.49 3.87 10.10
CA ILE A 172 3.38 4.69 8.90
C ILE A 172 2.79 6.04 9.29
N VAL A 173 3.42 7.11 8.83
CA VAL A 173 2.92 8.48 8.97
C VAL A 173 2.68 9.08 7.60
N ARG A 174 1.48 9.62 7.40
CA ARG A 174 1.20 10.44 6.21
C ARG A 174 1.50 11.90 6.52
N GLY A 175 2.34 12.51 5.67
CA GLY A 175 2.62 13.93 5.74
C GLY A 175 1.38 14.79 5.41
N VAL A 176 1.34 15.98 5.99
CA VAL A 176 0.33 17.01 5.68
C VAL A 176 0.96 18.00 4.69
N ALA A 177 0.24 18.34 3.63
CA ALA A 177 0.72 19.35 2.68
C ALA A 177 0.97 20.70 3.34
N SER A 178 2.11 21.30 3.03
CA SER A 178 2.42 22.65 3.52
C SER A 178 1.45 23.67 2.92
N GLY A 179 0.86 24.51 3.77
CA GLY A 179 -0.06 25.57 3.34
C GLY A 179 -1.52 25.14 3.18
N VAL A 180 -1.86 23.87 3.42
CA VAL A 180 -3.25 23.38 3.44
C VAL A 180 -3.59 22.93 4.85
N SER A 181 -4.71 23.43 5.38
CA SER A 181 -5.19 23.03 6.70
C SER A 181 -5.71 21.59 6.70
N ILE A 182 -5.84 20.97 7.87
CA ILE A 182 -6.44 19.63 7.96
C ILE A 182 -7.93 19.67 7.57
N GLU A 183 -8.63 20.76 7.89
CA GLU A 183 -10.05 20.97 7.54
C GLU A 183 -10.26 21.07 6.02
N ASP A 184 -9.29 21.63 5.28
CA ASP A 184 -9.30 21.71 3.82
C ASP A 184 -8.75 20.43 3.15
N GLY A 185 -8.59 19.34 3.91
CA GLY A 185 -8.14 18.05 3.37
C GLY A 185 -6.62 17.90 3.25
N GLY A 186 -5.82 18.73 3.94
CA GLY A 186 -4.36 18.69 3.91
C GLY A 186 -3.75 17.32 4.27
N ALA A 187 -4.44 16.50 5.07
CA ALA A 187 -4.04 15.13 5.40
C ALA A 187 -4.09 14.15 4.21
N GLN A 188 -4.75 14.53 3.11
CA GLN A 188 -4.86 13.73 1.87
C GLN A 188 -4.13 14.39 0.70
N ALA A 189 -3.39 15.47 0.93
CA ALA A 189 -2.80 16.32 -0.10
C ALA A 189 -1.33 15.98 -0.41
N GLN A 190 -0.91 14.73 -0.21
CA GLN A 190 0.45 14.29 -0.50
C GLN A 190 0.49 12.83 -0.97
N GLY A 191 1.58 12.47 -1.64
CA GLY A 191 1.85 11.14 -2.16
C GLY A 191 1.31 10.92 -3.57
N LEU A 192 1.50 9.70 -4.08
CA LEU A 192 1.02 9.25 -5.39
C LEU A 192 -0.51 9.34 -5.50
N VAL A 193 -1.23 9.12 -4.39
CA VAL A 193 -2.69 9.29 -4.32
C VAL A 193 -3.01 10.62 -3.63
N HIS A 194 -3.09 11.68 -4.42
CA HIS A 194 -3.32 13.05 -3.95
C HIS A 194 -4.81 13.42 -3.98
N GLY A 195 -5.47 13.26 -2.83
CA GLY A 195 -6.92 13.46 -2.69
C GLY A 195 -7.36 14.91 -2.87
N LEU A 196 -6.55 15.89 -2.46
CA LEU A 196 -6.87 17.31 -2.64
C LEU A 196 -6.87 17.72 -4.12
N GLU A 197 -5.78 17.46 -4.85
CA GLU A 197 -5.73 17.62 -6.31
C GLU A 197 -6.88 16.89 -7.04
N THR A 198 -7.26 15.69 -6.58
CA THR A 198 -8.45 15.02 -7.12
C THR A 198 -9.73 15.83 -6.85
N TYR A 199 -9.90 16.35 -5.63
CA TYR A 199 -11.04 17.20 -5.27
C TYR A 199 -11.06 18.51 -6.06
N ASP A 200 -9.91 19.16 -6.22
CA ASP A 200 -9.76 20.39 -6.99
C ASP A 200 -10.12 20.14 -8.46
N MET A 201 -9.61 19.05 -9.05
CA MET A 201 -10.00 18.62 -10.38
C MET A 201 -11.52 18.34 -10.48
N LEU A 202 -12.10 17.66 -9.49
CA LEU A 202 -13.55 17.46 -9.43
C LEU A 202 -14.32 18.78 -9.41
N SER A 203 -13.83 19.78 -8.67
CA SER A 203 -14.45 21.11 -8.60
C SER A 203 -14.41 21.83 -9.96
N VAL A 204 -13.29 21.70 -10.69
CA VAL A 204 -13.14 22.26 -12.04
C VAL A 204 -14.09 21.60 -13.03
N ILE A 205 -14.12 20.26 -13.05
CA ILE A 205 -14.96 19.55 -14.03
C ILE A 205 -16.46 19.63 -13.71
N SER A 206 -16.84 19.95 -12.47
CA SER A 206 -18.24 20.08 -12.05
C SER A 206 -18.75 21.52 -11.95
N ASP A 207 -17.95 22.52 -12.38
CA ASP A 207 -18.38 23.93 -12.35
C ASP A 207 -19.57 24.19 -13.31
N GLU A 208 -20.74 24.46 -12.73
CA GLU A 208 -21.98 24.74 -13.45
C GLU A 208 -22.16 26.22 -13.85
N THR A 209 -21.16 27.07 -13.58
CA THR A 209 -21.22 28.49 -13.93
C THR A 209 -21.41 28.64 -15.45
N PRO A 210 -22.44 29.38 -15.91
CA PRO A 210 -22.68 29.56 -17.33
C PRO A 210 -21.52 30.27 -18.04
N ASP A 211 -21.09 29.73 -19.17
CA ASP A 211 -20.14 30.36 -20.09
C ASP A 211 -20.80 30.54 -21.47
N LEU A 212 -20.99 31.80 -21.86
CA LEU A 212 -21.64 32.17 -23.13
C LEU A 212 -20.73 31.95 -24.35
N LEU A 213 -19.42 31.76 -24.15
CA LEU A 213 -18.45 31.48 -25.20
C LEU A 213 -18.19 29.99 -25.37
N ASP A 214 -18.63 29.15 -24.41
CA ASP A 214 -18.52 27.71 -24.55
C ASP A 214 -19.57 27.17 -25.54
N THR A 215 -19.09 26.56 -26.61
CA THR A 215 -19.92 25.97 -27.67
C THR A 215 -20.32 24.52 -27.37
N CYS A 216 -19.82 23.93 -26.29
CA CYS A 216 -19.97 22.51 -25.98
C CYS A 216 -21.23 22.24 -25.14
N ASP A 217 -21.32 22.82 -23.94
CA ASP A 217 -22.44 22.66 -23.00
C ASP A 217 -22.86 23.97 -22.30
N GLY A 218 -22.13 25.06 -22.53
CA GLY A 218 -22.45 26.39 -22.02
C GLY A 218 -22.09 26.57 -20.54
N ALA A 219 -21.21 25.74 -20.01
CA ALA A 219 -20.68 25.85 -18.65
C ALA A 219 -19.15 25.95 -18.65
N LYS A 220 -18.61 26.57 -17.58
CA LYS A 220 -17.16 26.64 -17.36
C LYS A 220 -16.54 25.26 -17.11
N GLY A 221 -17.27 24.38 -16.41
CA GLY A 221 -16.86 23.02 -16.13
C GLY A 221 -17.06 22.07 -17.32
N TYR A 222 -16.89 20.77 -17.08
CA TYR A 222 -16.97 19.70 -18.07
C TYR A 222 -18.27 18.90 -17.92
N LEU A 223 -19.41 19.57 -17.98
CA LEU A 223 -20.73 18.99 -17.74
C LEU A 223 -21.23 18.13 -18.92
N ASN A 224 -21.82 16.97 -18.65
CA ASN A 224 -22.39 16.09 -19.70
C ASN A 224 -21.39 15.62 -20.79
N ARG A 225 -20.08 15.79 -20.58
CA ARG A 225 -19.01 15.42 -21.54
C ARG A 225 -18.63 13.93 -21.51
N TRP A 226 -19.23 13.18 -20.58
CA TRP A 226 -18.83 11.80 -20.24
C TRP A 226 -19.89 10.76 -20.58
N ALA A 227 -21.12 11.20 -20.89
CA ALA A 227 -22.19 10.30 -21.31
C ALA A 227 -22.07 10.09 -22.82
N GLY A 228 -21.47 8.97 -23.24
CA GLY A 228 -21.09 8.56 -24.60
C GLY A 228 -22.18 8.66 -25.69
N THR A 229 -22.68 9.86 -25.88
CA THR A 229 -23.61 10.36 -26.88
C THR A 229 -22.79 11.27 -27.78
N GLY A 230 -23.02 11.28 -29.10
CA GLY A 230 -22.24 12.09 -30.04
C GLY A 230 -22.58 13.58 -29.98
N SER A 231 -22.75 14.12 -28.77
CA SER A 231 -22.99 15.53 -28.52
C SER A 231 -21.69 16.33 -28.64
N PRO A 232 -21.75 17.65 -28.90
CA PRO A 232 -20.58 18.52 -28.87
C PRO A 232 -19.78 18.39 -27.55
N GLY A 233 -20.47 18.30 -26.41
CA GLY A 233 -19.83 18.07 -25.11
C GLY A 233 -18.93 16.83 -25.06
N TYR A 234 -19.33 15.72 -25.71
CA TYR A 234 -18.51 14.51 -25.74
C TYR A 234 -17.23 14.65 -26.58
N GLU A 235 -17.28 15.43 -27.66
CA GLU A 235 -16.10 15.74 -28.47
C GLU A 235 -15.13 16.65 -27.68
N CYS A 236 -15.65 17.66 -26.98
CA CYS A 236 -14.86 18.56 -26.16
C CYS A 236 -14.25 17.86 -24.93
N GLY A 237 -14.96 16.88 -24.34
CA GLY A 237 -14.42 16.05 -23.27
C GLY A 237 -13.22 15.21 -23.71
N ALA A 238 -13.26 14.69 -24.94
CA ALA A 238 -12.12 13.96 -25.50
C ALA A 238 -10.92 14.89 -25.72
N ASP A 239 -11.14 16.11 -26.21
CA ASP A 239 -10.06 17.08 -26.43
C ASP A 239 -9.41 17.54 -25.11
N PHE A 240 -10.20 17.68 -24.03
CA PHE A 240 -9.67 17.91 -22.68
C PHE A 240 -8.75 16.80 -22.20
N LEU A 241 -9.17 15.54 -22.33
CA LEU A 241 -8.31 14.41 -21.96
C LEU A 241 -7.01 14.39 -22.76
N VAL A 242 -7.07 14.70 -24.06
CA VAL A 242 -5.86 14.82 -24.88
C VAL A 242 -4.93 15.90 -24.35
N GLN A 243 -5.47 17.06 -23.95
CA GLN A 243 -4.69 18.14 -23.36
C GLN A 243 -4.05 17.71 -22.03
N GLU A 244 -4.83 17.18 -21.09
CA GLU A 244 -4.33 16.71 -19.78
C GLU A 244 -3.20 15.69 -19.95
N PHE A 245 -3.38 14.69 -20.83
CA PHE A 245 -2.33 13.72 -21.09
C PHE A 245 -1.08 14.36 -21.74
N THR A 246 -1.26 15.37 -22.59
CA THR A 246 -0.13 16.10 -23.16
C THR A 246 0.63 16.86 -22.06
N GLU A 247 -0.09 17.48 -21.13
CA GLU A 247 0.48 18.20 -19.98
C GLU A 247 1.22 17.26 -19.02
N TYR A 248 0.72 16.04 -18.81
CA TYR A 248 1.44 14.97 -18.09
C TYR A 248 2.67 14.43 -18.84
N GLY A 249 2.93 14.89 -20.05
CA GLY A 249 4.12 14.54 -20.84
C GLY A 249 4.00 13.25 -21.64
N TYR A 250 2.77 12.78 -21.92
CA TYR A 250 2.56 11.69 -22.87
C TYR A 250 2.73 12.18 -24.31
N GLU A 251 3.61 11.53 -25.07
CA GLU A 251 4.00 12.00 -26.42
C GLU A 251 3.08 11.46 -27.53
N ASN A 252 2.46 10.29 -27.32
CA ASN A 252 1.68 9.58 -28.33
C ASN A 252 0.27 9.33 -27.81
N ILE A 253 -0.62 10.30 -28.03
CA ILE A 253 -2.02 10.25 -27.62
C ILE A 253 -2.86 10.06 -28.88
N GLU A 254 -3.50 8.90 -28.97
CA GLU A 254 -4.34 8.54 -30.11
C GLU A 254 -5.82 8.58 -29.73
N ARG A 255 -6.62 9.22 -30.58
CA ARG A 255 -8.06 9.26 -30.47
C ARG A 255 -8.69 8.30 -31.46
N HIS A 256 -9.31 7.24 -30.95
CA HIS A 256 -10.03 6.27 -31.78
C HIS A 256 -11.53 6.57 -31.78
N ARG A 257 -12.11 6.62 -32.98
CA ARG A 257 -13.55 6.79 -33.18
C ARG A 257 -14.20 5.47 -33.56
N PHE A 258 -15.25 5.08 -32.84
CA PHE A 258 -16.01 3.87 -33.11
C PHE A 258 -17.46 4.20 -33.50
N PRO A 259 -17.95 3.74 -34.66
CA PRO A 259 -19.36 3.87 -35.01
C PRO A 259 -20.20 2.88 -34.19
N ASN A 260 -21.18 3.37 -33.42
CA ASN A 260 -22.17 2.51 -32.76
C ASN A 260 -23.40 2.36 -33.67
N THR A 261 -23.55 1.17 -34.26
CA THR A 261 -24.61 0.83 -35.22
C THR A 261 -26.01 0.72 -34.59
N LEU A 262 -26.11 0.53 -33.28
CA LEU A 262 -27.42 0.35 -32.59
C LEU A 262 -28.12 1.67 -32.24
N ARG A 263 -27.38 2.79 -32.17
CA ARG A 263 -27.96 4.11 -31.80
C ARG A 263 -27.55 5.26 -32.71
N ARG A 264 -26.78 5.03 -33.78
CA ARG A 264 -26.24 6.10 -34.65
C ARG A 264 -25.43 7.13 -33.85
N ILE A 265 -24.70 6.65 -32.84
CA ILE A 265 -23.87 7.45 -31.93
C ILE A 265 -22.40 7.11 -32.20
N GLN A 266 -21.49 8.09 -32.14
CA GLN A 266 -20.04 7.87 -32.18
C GLN A 266 -19.51 7.69 -30.75
N LYS A 267 -18.73 6.64 -30.51
CA LYS A 267 -17.99 6.45 -29.26
C LYS A 267 -16.51 6.78 -29.47
N HIS A 268 -15.84 7.28 -28.45
CA HIS A 268 -14.41 7.53 -28.42
C HIS A 268 -13.72 6.61 -27.43
N THR A 269 -12.56 6.11 -27.82
CA THR A 269 -11.55 5.54 -26.91
C THR A 269 -10.29 6.35 -27.09
N ILE A 270 -9.64 6.70 -25.99
CA ILE A 270 -8.33 7.36 -26.02
C ILE A 270 -7.30 6.32 -25.63
N SER A 271 -6.32 6.12 -26.50
CA SER A 271 -5.15 5.30 -26.25
C SER A 271 -3.97 6.22 -25.98
N VAL A 272 -3.29 5.98 -24.87
CA VAL A 272 -2.09 6.75 -24.50
C VAL A 272 -0.90 5.80 -24.49
N HIS A 273 0.16 6.17 -25.21
CA HIS A 273 1.41 5.42 -25.25
C HIS A 273 2.52 6.19 -24.51
N THR A 274 3.19 5.50 -23.59
CA THR A 274 4.33 6.06 -22.83
C THR A 274 5.66 5.79 -23.55
N LYS A 275 6.72 6.52 -23.19
CA LYS A 275 8.10 6.33 -23.73
C LYS A 275 8.63 4.90 -23.66
N LYS A 276 8.07 4.04 -22.80
CA LYS A 276 8.46 2.62 -22.64
C LYS A 276 7.51 1.62 -23.33
N GLY A 277 6.62 2.09 -24.21
CA GLY A 277 5.74 1.22 -25.01
C GLY A 277 4.54 0.64 -24.25
N THR A 278 4.24 1.12 -23.04
CA THR A 278 3.03 0.73 -22.31
C THR A 278 1.84 1.49 -22.88
N SER A 279 0.82 0.77 -23.37
CA SER A 279 -0.45 1.33 -23.80
C SER A 279 -1.48 1.26 -22.68
N ILE A 280 -2.05 2.39 -22.27
CA ILE A 280 -3.20 2.42 -21.36
C ILE A 280 -4.45 2.67 -22.21
N LEU A 281 -5.38 1.71 -22.19
CA LEU A 281 -6.69 1.82 -22.84
C LEU A 281 -7.71 2.31 -21.81
N MET A 282 -8.12 3.56 -21.92
CA MET A 282 -9.25 4.07 -21.13
C MET A 282 -10.53 3.96 -21.95
N ASN A 283 -11.37 3.00 -21.58
CA ASN A 283 -12.72 2.89 -22.11
C ASN A 283 -13.61 3.91 -21.40
N GLY A 284 -14.23 4.83 -22.15
CA GLY A 284 -15.31 5.65 -21.63
C GLY A 284 -16.51 4.77 -21.26
N TRP A 285 -17.04 4.97 -20.04
CA TRP A 285 -18.20 4.26 -19.50
C TRP A 285 -19.50 4.66 -20.23
#